data_AF-A0A933K9J7-F1
#
_entry.id   AF-A0A933K9J7-F1
#
_cell.length_a   1.000
_cell.length_b   1.000
_cell.length_c   1.000
_cell.angle_alpha   90.00
_cell.angle_beta   90.00
_cell.angle_gamma   90.00
#
_symmetry.space_group_name_H-M   'P 1'
#
loop_
_entity.id
_entity.type
_entity.pdbx_description
1 polymer ?
#
loop_
_entity_poly.entity_id
_entity_poly.type
_entity_poly.pdbx_seq_one_letter_code
_entity_poly.pdbx_strand_id
1 'polypeptide(L)'
;METMAARSRSAGGGAAFTLVEVLMVAGLVSGIVLGAVFYHVTGQRQSTALDFQAAALQSAQLVVGHLQQDLSNLQPGVLSGTYAAPTPSQGVDLTRVVERSGARGLPLDAQDAPLVESVAWRFDPATHLLYRNGEPIRGAPLESVEFTFFPCRPDDPTPPYGDTLVVRLVAVPLEALGRATAQTPRAVFTAAFHSSQGTVNHLHEDWVGDR
;
A
#
# COMPACT_ATOMS: atom_id res chain seq x y z
N MET A 1 60.72 -69.02 -41.55
CA MET A 1 59.58 -69.18 -40.62
C MET A 1 60.01 -68.60 -39.28
N GLU A 2 59.42 -67.56 -38.72
CA GLU A 2 58.41 -66.61 -39.18
C GLU A 2 58.55 -65.41 -38.23
N THR A 3 58.69 -64.22 -38.80
CA THR A 3 58.65 -62.93 -38.13
C THR A 3 57.29 -62.69 -37.49
N MET A 4 57.24 -62.27 -36.22
CA MET A 4 56.04 -61.62 -35.69
C MET A 4 56.38 -60.50 -34.70
N ALA A 5 56.17 -59.28 -35.20
CA ALA A 5 56.28 -58.01 -34.50
C ALA A 5 54.99 -57.74 -33.70
N ALA A 6 55.11 -57.37 -32.43
CA ALA A 6 54.01 -56.82 -31.65
C ALA A 6 54.17 -55.30 -31.52
N ARG A 7 53.29 -54.57 -32.21
CA ARG A 7 53.17 -53.11 -32.20
C ARG A 7 52.68 -52.60 -30.84
N SER A 8 53.53 -51.83 -30.17
CA SER A 8 53.12 -50.84 -29.15
C SER A 8 52.37 -49.70 -29.82
N ARG A 9 51.11 -49.46 -29.43
CA ARG A 9 50.36 -48.22 -29.74
C ARG A 9 50.37 -47.34 -28.50
N SER A 10 51.27 -46.37 -28.44
CA SER A 10 51.16 -45.22 -27.55
C SER A 10 50.29 -44.16 -28.22
N ALA A 11 49.05 -44.00 -27.77
CA ALA A 11 48.22 -42.83 -28.08
C ALA A 11 48.11 -41.97 -26.81
N GLY A 12 49.25 -41.47 -26.34
CA GLY A 12 49.33 -40.44 -25.31
C GLY A 12 49.28 -39.06 -25.96
N GLY A 13 48.13 -38.71 -26.54
CA GLY A 13 47.85 -37.35 -27.00
C GLY A 13 47.52 -36.46 -25.81
N GLY A 14 48.53 -36.11 -25.02
CA GLY A 14 48.40 -35.06 -24.01
C GLY A 14 48.18 -33.74 -24.74
N ALA A 15 46.93 -33.30 -24.85
CA ALA A 15 46.60 -31.96 -25.27
C ALA A 15 47.27 -31.01 -24.26
N ALA A 16 48.37 -30.39 -24.68
CA ALA A 16 48.97 -29.29 -23.96
C ALA A 16 47.98 -28.12 -24.02
N PHE A 17 47.05 -28.09 -23.07
CA PHE A 17 46.21 -26.92 -22.83
C PHE A 17 47.14 -25.76 -22.56
N THR A 18 47.18 -24.81 -23.49
CA THR A 18 48.02 -23.64 -23.34
C THR A 18 47.46 -22.79 -22.19
N LEU A 19 48.33 -22.17 -21.40
CA LEU A 19 47.94 -21.29 -20.27
C LEU A 19 46.90 -20.24 -20.70
N VAL A 20 46.93 -19.85 -21.98
CA VAL A 20 46.01 -18.91 -22.63
C VAL A 20 44.59 -19.48 -22.74
N GLU A 21 44.42 -20.76 -23.09
CA GLU A 21 43.11 -21.42 -23.13
C GLU A 21 42.48 -21.53 -21.73
N VAL A 22 43.29 -21.88 -20.72
CA VAL A 22 42.80 -21.96 -19.33
C VAL A 22 42.36 -20.59 -18.82
N LEU A 23 43.10 -19.53 -19.15
CA LEU A 23 42.75 -18.15 -18.79
C LEU A 23 41.51 -17.63 -19.53
N MET A 24 41.34 -17.97 -20.82
CA MET A 24 40.13 -17.59 -21.56
C MET A 24 38.88 -18.31 -21.03
N VAL A 25 38.98 -19.60 -20.72
CA VAL A 25 37.85 -20.36 -20.16
C VAL A 25 37.52 -19.87 -18.74
N ALA A 26 38.52 -19.58 -17.91
CA ALA A 26 38.30 -19.03 -16.58
C ALA A 26 37.64 -17.64 -16.62
N GLY A 27 38.05 -16.76 -17.55
CA GLY A 27 37.44 -15.45 -17.74
C GLY A 27 36.00 -15.51 -18.24
N LEU A 28 35.73 -16.40 -19.20
CA LEU A 28 34.39 -16.57 -19.79
C LEU A 28 33.39 -17.16 -18.78
N VAL A 29 33.80 -18.19 -18.03
CA VAL A 29 32.95 -18.82 -17.02
C VAL A 29 32.69 -17.87 -15.86
N SER A 30 33.70 -17.10 -15.42
CA SER A 30 33.54 -16.14 -14.33
C SER A 30 32.62 -14.97 -14.72
N GLY A 31 32.74 -14.43 -15.94
CA GLY A 31 31.88 -13.35 -16.44
C GLY A 31 30.41 -13.73 -16.60
N ILE A 32 30.13 -14.94 -17.11
CA ILE A 32 28.75 -15.42 -17.30
C ILE A 32 28.06 -15.69 -15.95
N VAL A 33 28.77 -16.29 -14.99
CA VAL A 33 28.21 -16.57 -13.66
C VAL A 33 27.96 -15.29 -12.88
N LEU A 34 28.89 -14.33 -12.90
CA LEU A 34 28.69 -13.01 -12.28
C LEU A 34 27.53 -12.25 -12.93
N GLY A 35 27.43 -12.23 -14.26
CA GLY A 35 26.32 -11.59 -14.97
C GLY A 35 24.96 -12.21 -14.65
N ALA A 36 24.88 -13.54 -14.57
CA ALA A 36 23.64 -14.25 -14.23
C ALA A 36 23.19 -13.99 -12.78
N VAL A 37 24.14 -13.98 -11.83
CA VAL A 37 23.84 -13.67 -10.42
C VAL A 37 23.40 -12.21 -10.26
N PHE A 38 24.08 -11.26 -10.92
CA PHE A 38 23.66 -9.86 -10.90
C PHE A 38 22.26 -9.66 -11.50
N TYR A 39 21.97 -10.27 -12.66
CA TYR A 39 20.65 -10.17 -13.29
C TYR A 39 19.54 -10.84 -12.44
N HIS A 40 19.84 -11.94 -11.77
CA HIS A 40 18.87 -12.61 -10.90
C HIS A 40 18.58 -11.77 -9.65
N VAL A 41 19.60 -11.17 -9.04
CA VAL A 41 19.44 -10.29 -7.87
C VAL A 41 18.74 -8.99 -8.23
N THR A 42 19.05 -8.36 -9.38
CA THR A 42 18.35 -7.15 -9.80
C THR A 42 16.92 -7.43 -10.25
N GLY A 43 16.68 -8.53 -10.96
CA GLY A 43 15.35 -8.96 -11.38
C GLY A 43 14.42 -9.29 -10.20
N GLN A 44 14.94 -9.98 -9.17
CA GLN A 44 14.16 -10.26 -7.95
C GLN A 44 13.80 -8.99 -7.17
N ARG A 45 14.72 -8.01 -7.09
CA ARG A 45 14.42 -6.73 -6.41
C ARG A 45 13.36 -5.92 -7.15
N GLN A 46 13.38 -5.95 -8.48
CA GLN A 46 12.36 -5.27 -9.29
C GLN A 46 10.99 -5.93 -9.16
N SER A 47 10.91 -7.27 -9.13
CA SER A 47 9.63 -7.95 -8.93
C SER A 47 9.04 -7.63 -7.55
N THR A 48 9.84 -7.68 -6.48
CA THR A 48 9.37 -7.36 -5.12
C THR A 48 8.88 -5.92 -4.98
N ALA A 49 9.53 -4.97 -5.65
CA ALA A 49 9.12 -3.57 -5.62
C ALA A 49 7.78 -3.34 -6.33
N LEU A 50 7.58 -3.99 -7.49
CA LEU A 50 6.31 -3.94 -8.23
C LEU A 50 5.18 -4.60 -7.45
N ASP A 51 5.44 -5.75 -6.84
CA ASP A 51 4.46 -6.47 -6.01
C ASP A 51 4.05 -5.61 -4.79
N PHE A 52 5.01 -4.94 -4.15
CA PHE A 52 4.74 -4.00 -3.06
C PHE A 52 3.86 -2.82 -3.52
N GLN A 53 4.23 -2.16 -4.62
CA GLN A 53 3.49 -1.01 -5.12
C GLN A 53 2.04 -1.38 -5.48
N ALA A 54 1.84 -2.52 -6.16
CA ALA A 54 0.52 -3.02 -6.51
C ALA A 54 -0.33 -3.32 -5.26
N ALA A 55 0.26 -3.99 -4.27
CA ALA A 55 -0.42 -4.31 -3.01
C ALA A 55 -0.77 -3.04 -2.21
N ALA A 56 0.15 -2.08 -2.14
CA ALA A 56 -0.06 -0.80 -1.47
C ALA A 56 -1.21 0.00 -2.13
N LEU A 57 -1.21 0.09 -3.46
CA LEU A 57 -2.26 0.77 -4.22
C LEU A 57 -3.63 0.11 -4.04
N GLN A 58 -3.69 -1.23 -4.16
CA GLN A 58 -4.94 -1.97 -3.95
C GLN A 58 -5.52 -1.72 -2.55
N SER A 59 -4.66 -1.63 -1.54
CA SER A 59 -5.05 -1.38 -0.15
C SER A 59 -5.57 0.03 0.04
N ALA A 60 -4.88 1.02 -0.53
CA ALA A 60 -5.33 2.39 -0.52
C ALA A 60 -6.71 2.54 -1.18
N GLN A 61 -6.92 1.91 -2.34
CA GLN A 61 -8.21 1.91 -3.04
C GLN A 61 -9.34 1.28 -2.21
N LEU A 62 -9.07 0.16 -1.53
CA LEU A 62 -10.05 -0.47 -0.65
C LEU A 62 -10.42 0.43 0.53
N VAL A 63 -9.44 1.01 1.21
CA VAL A 63 -9.66 1.92 2.34
C VAL A 63 -10.43 3.16 1.90
N VAL A 64 -10.00 3.79 0.81
CA VAL A 64 -10.67 4.96 0.24
C VAL A 64 -12.09 4.64 -0.18
N GLY A 65 -12.33 3.50 -0.84
CA GLY A 65 -13.67 3.09 -1.28
C GLY A 65 -14.63 2.90 -0.10
N HIS A 66 -14.18 2.24 0.96
CA HIS A 66 -14.98 2.09 2.18
C HIS A 66 -15.23 3.42 2.88
N LEU A 67 -14.22 4.29 3.00
CA LEU A 67 -14.39 5.63 3.55
C LEU A 67 -15.35 6.46 2.71
N GLN A 68 -15.25 6.42 1.38
CA GLN A 68 -16.16 7.14 0.49
C GLN A 68 -17.61 6.68 0.70
N GLN A 69 -17.84 5.38 0.85
CA GLN A 69 -19.17 4.82 1.15
C GLN A 69 -19.70 5.24 2.53
N ASP A 70 -18.82 5.35 3.53
CA ASP A 70 -19.21 5.81 4.86
C ASP A 70 -19.52 7.31 4.87
N LEU A 71 -18.74 8.07 4.10
CA LEU A 71 -18.80 9.52 4.06
C LEU A 71 -19.92 10.05 3.15
N SER A 72 -20.31 9.30 2.11
CA SER A 72 -21.44 9.66 1.23
C SER A 72 -22.77 9.71 1.98
N ASN A 73 -22.88 8.97 3.08
CA ASN A 73 -24.10 8.84 3.88
C ASN A 73 -24.00 9.55 5.23
N LEU A 74 -23.04 10.44 5.45
CA LEU A 74 -22.90 11.13 6.74
C LEU A 74 -24.18 11.86 7.13
N GLN A 75 -24.55 11.73 8.41
CA GLN A 75 -25.61 12.56 8.96
C GLN A 75 -25.12 14.02 9.02
N PRO A 76 -25.91 14.99 8.51
CA PRO A 76 -25.57 16.40 8.60
C PRO A 76 -25.31 16.83 10.06
N GLY A 77 -24.27 17.65 10.28
CA GLY A 77 -23.99 18.25 11.59
C GLY A 77 -23.31 17.34 12.63
N VAL A 78 -22.98 16.10 12.30
CA VAL A 78 -22.26 15.21 13.24
C VAL A 78 -20.79 15.60 13.40
N LEU A 79 -20.23 16.23 12.38
CA LEU A 79 -18.85 16.70 12.38
C LEU A 79 -18.67 18.07 13.08
N SER A 80 -19.73 18.57 13.73
CA SER A 80 -19.74 19.81 14.52
C SER A 80 -18.98 19.65 15.86
N GLY A 81 -17.69 19.38 15.77
CA GLY A 81 -16.76 19.54 16.88
C GLY A 81 -16.47 21.03 17.11
N THR A 82 -16.23 21.40 18.38
CA THR A 82 -15.65 22.69 18.76
C THR A 82 -14.47 23.01 17.84
N TYR A 83 -14.31 24.26 17.38
CA TYR A 83 -13.27 24.72 16.44
C TYR A 83 -11.84 24.58 17.00
N ALA A 84 -11.41 23.36 17.31
CA ALA A 84 -10.05 23.02 17.66
C ALA A 84 -9.20 22.97 16.39
N ALA A 85 -7.91 23.20 16.55
CA ALA A 85 -6.97 23.00 15.47
C ALA A 85 -7.02 21.53 14.99
N PRO A 86 -7.02 21.27 13.67
CA PRO A 86 -6.96 19.92 13.12
C PRO A 86 -5.80 19.16 13.73
N THR A 87 -6.08 18.06 14.42
CA THR A 87 -5.06 17.24 15.08
C THR A 87 -5.12 15.83 14.48
N PRO A 88 -4.00 15.30 13.96
CA PRO A 88 -3.95 13.93 13.46
C PRO A 88 -4.28 12.92 14.57
N SER A 89 -5.09 11.92 14.24
CA SER A 89 -5.43 10.80 15.11
C SER A 89 -5.28 9.46 14.38
N GLN A 90 -5.11 8.37 15.13
CA GLN A 90 -5.08 7.01 14.58
C GLN A 90 -6.49 6.43 14.36
N GLY A 91 -7.52 7.25 14.48
CA GLY A 91 -8.90 6.80 14.30
C GLY A 91 -9.91 7.94 14.27
N VAL A 92 -11.06 7.64 13.68
CA VAL A 92 -12.18 8.58 13.55
C VAL A 92 -13.49 7.84 13.79
N ASP A 93 -14.44 8.51 14.44
CA ASP A 93 -15.81 8.06 14.57
C ASP A 93 -16.71 8.87 13.65
N LEU A 94 -17.52 8.17 12.88
CA LEU A 94 -18.45 8.73 11.92
C LEU A 94 -19.87 8.31 12.32
N THR A 95 -20.86 9.15 12.06
CA THR A 95 -22.27 8.76 12.14
C THR A 95 -22.90 8.96 10.79
N ARG A 96 -23.45 7.88 10.22
CA ARG A 96 -24.04 7.88 8.88
C ARG A 96 -25.48 7.40 8.91
N VAL A 97 -26.27 7.88 7.96
CA VAL A 97 -27.62 7.40 7.69
C VAL A 97 -27.54 6.01 7.08
N VAL A 98 -28.32 5.07 7.60
CA VAL A 98 -28.35 3.69 7.13
C VAL A 98 -29.21 3.62 5.88
N GLU A 99 -28.73 2.95 4.82
CA GLU A 99 -29.52 2.73 3.58
C GLU A 99 -30.61 1.65 3.73
N ARG A 100 -30.81 1.10 4.93
CA ARG A 100 -31.81 0.07 5.20
C ARG A 100 -33.20 0.71 5.23
N SER A 101 -34.15 0.11 4.51
CA SER A 101 -35.56 0.44 4.65
C SER A 101 -36.06 0.16 6.08
N GLY A 102 -36.41 1.23 6.78
CA GLY A 102 -37.13 1.23 8.05
C GLY A 102 -38.63 1.38 7.84
N ALA A 103 -39.26 2.29 8.59
CA ALA A 103 -40.70 2.53 8.50
C ALA A 103 -41.09 3.02 7.10
N ARG A 104 -42.16 2.42 6.53
CA ARG A 104 -42.72 2.80 5.21
C ARG A 104 -41.73 2.67 4.03
N GLY A 105 -40.70 1.84 4.17
CA GLY A 105 -39.70 1.64 3.11
C GLY A 105 -38.61 2.71 3.05
N LEU A 106 -38.69 3.74 3.90
CA LEU A 106 -37.73 4.84 4.01
C LEU A 106 -36.70 4.55 5.12
N PRO A 107 -35.50 5.14 5.08
CA PRO A 107 -34.48 4.98 6.14
C PRO A 107 -34.84 5.80 7.39
N LEU A 108 -36.04 5.60 7.93
CA LEU A 108 -36.59 6.28 9.09
C LEU A 108 -36.99 5.29 10.19
N ASP A 109 -36.86 5.71 11.44
CA ASP A 109 -37.33 4.98 12.60
C ASP A 109 -38.85 5.14 12.82
N ALA A 110 -39.37 4.63 13.94
CA ALA A 110 -40.79 4.71 14.28
C ALA A 110 -41.26 6.14 14.64
N GLN A 111 -40.32 7.05 14.87
CA GLN A 111 -40.54 8.46 15.21
C GLN A 111 -40.31 9.38 14.00
N ASP A 112 -40.20 8.82 12.79
CA ASP A 112 -39.89 9.54 11.55
C ASP A 112 -38.50 10.25 11.57
N ALA A 113 -37.55 9.79 12.41
CA ALA A 113 -36.18 10.29 12.42
C ALA A 113 -35.25 9.41 11.55
N PRO A 114 -34.16 9.96 10.96
CA PRO A 114 -33.21 9.17 10.18
C PRO A 114 -32.63 8.01 10.97
N LEU A 115 -32.66 6.80 10.41
CA LEU A 115 -31.92 5.67 10.95
C LEU A 115 -30.43 5.95 10.78
N VAL A 116 -29.70 5.96 11.87
CA VAL A 116 -28.25 6.22 11.87
C VAL A 116 -27.47 5.06 12.46
N GLU A 117 -26.23 4.91 12.01
CA GLU A 117 -25.25 4.01 12.60
C GLU A 117 -23.92 4.72 12.82
N SER A 118 -23.23 4.32 13.89
CA SER A 118 -21.86 4.76 14.15
C SER A 118 -20.88 3.84 13.45
N VAL A 119 -19.91 4.43 12.75
CA VAL A 119 -18.80 3.74 12.12
C VAL A 119 -17.48 4.20 12.74
N ALA A 120 -16.77 3.28 13.37
CA ALA A 120 -15.48 3.53 14.01
C ALA A 120 -14.34 3.00 13.14
N TRP A 121 -13.44 3.89 12.73
CA TRP A 121 -12.20 3.56 12.05
C TRP A 121 -11.03 3.64 13.03
N ARG A 122 -10.22 2.59 13.13
CA ARG A 122 -9.11 2.51 14.08
C ARG A 122 -7.91 1.82 13.47
N PHE A 123 -6.76 2.47 13.48
CA PHE A 123 -5.48 1.86 13.14
C PHE A 123 -4.83 1.29 14.40
N ASP A 124 -4.42 0.04 14.33
CA ASP A 124 -3.63 -0.61 15.39
C ASP A 124 -2.16 -0.67 14.97
N PRO A 125 -1.25 0.09 15.60
CA PRO A 125 0.16 0.05 15.28
C PRO A 125 0.85 -1.26 15.68
N ALA A 126 0.27 -2.07 16.57
CA ALA A 126 0.84 -3.36 16.96
C ALA A 126 0.61 -4.42 15.88
N THR A 127 -0.57 -4.41 15.24
CA THR A 127 -0.89 -5.34 14.15
C THR A 127 -0.67 -4.75 12.77
N HIS A 128 -0.45 -3.44 12.65
CA HIS A 128 -0.35 -2.69 11.38
C HIS A 128 -1.59 -2.85 10.49
N LEU A 129 -2.76 -3.00 11.11
CA LEU A 129 -4.03 -3.18 10.43
C LEU A 129 -4.96 -2.01 10.72
N LEU A 130 -5.73 -1.65 9.71
CA LEU A 130 -6.84 -0.71 9.85
C LEU A 130 -8.13 -1.49 10.08
N TYR A 131 -8.89 -1.10 11.09
CA TYR A 131 -10.15 -1.73 11.46
C TYR A 131 -11.30 -0.77 11.17
N ARG A 132 -12.41 -1.33 10.70
CA ARG A 132 -13.71 -0.66 10.56
C ARG A 132 -14.72 -1.43 11.41
N ASN A 133 -15.28 -0.79 12.43
CA ASN A 133 -16.19 -1.42 13.40
C ASN A 133 -15.63 -2.69 14.07
N GLY A 134 -14.32 -2.71 14.32
CA GLY A 134 -13.62 -3.86 14.91
C GLY A 134 -13.28 -4.98 13.92
N GLU A 135 -13.68 -4.87 12.66
CA GLU A 135 -13.28 -5.82 11.61
C GLU A 135 -12.08 -5.30 10.83
N PRO A 136 -11.02 -6.12 10.61
CA PRO A 136 -9.85 -5.69 9.87
C PRO A 136 -10.18 -5.51 8.38
N ILE A 137 -9.77 -4.37 7.81
CA ILE A 137 -9.80 -4.14 6.37
C ILE A 137 -8.69 -4.99 5.73
N ARG A 138 -9.06 -5.81 4.75
CA ARG A 138 -8.11 -6.66 4.03
C ARG A 138 -7.25 -5.80 3.11
N GLY A 139 -5.93 -5.91 3.25
CA GLY A 139 -4.97 -5.17 2.44
C GLY A 139 -3.53 -5.44 2.90
N ALA A 140 -2.58 -4.81 2.23
CA ALA A 140 -1.20 -4.65 2.65
C ALA A 140 -1.16 -3.96 4.03
N PRO A 141 -0.31 -4.43 4.94
CA PRO A 141 -0.09 -3.77 6.22
C PRO A 141 0.38 -2.34 6.05
N LEU A 142 -0.06 -1.47 6.97
CA LEU A 142 0.25 -0.05 6.96
C LEU A 142 1.27 0.26 8.07
N GLU A 143 2.28 1.07 7.75
CA GLU A 143 3.19 1.64 8.75
C GLU A 143 2.41 2.58 9.68
N SER A 144 1.56 3.43 9.10
CA SER A 144 0.75 4.39 9.84
C SER A 144 -0.50 4.80 9.08
N VAL A 145 -1.54 5.17 9.83
CA VAL A 145 -2.73 5.87 9.33
C VAL A 145 -2.99 7.09 10.18
N GLU A 146 -3.25 8.22 9.53
CA GLU A 146 -3.57 9.48 10.18
C GLU A 146 -4.90 10.01 9.63
N PHE A 147 -5.84 10.26 10.52
CA PHE A 147 -7.09 10.97 10.24
C PHE A 147 -6.95 12.39 10.76
N THR A 148 -7.16 13.37 9.90
CA THR A 148 -7.12 14.79 10.28
C THR A 148 -8.42 15.45 9.88
N PHE A 149 -9.13 15.97 10.88
CA PHE A 149 -10.43 16.59 10.69
C PHE A 149 -10.32 18.12 10.67
N PHE A 150 -10.90 18.74 9.64
CA PHE A 150 -10.94 20.18 9.42
C PHE A 150 -12.40 20.64 9.47
N PRO A 151 -12.86 21.18 10.62
CA PRO A 151 -14.21 21.72 10.73
C PRO A 151 -14.35 22.98 9.87
N CYS A 152 -15.46 23.10 9.13
CA CYS A 152 -15.81 24.36 8.48
C CYS A 152 -16.26 25.36 9.55
N ARG A 153 -15.70 26.59 9.53
CA ARG A 153 -16.24 27.65 10.39
C ARG A 153 -17.49 28.25 9.73
N PRO A 154 -18.56 28.55 10.48
CA PRO A 154 -19.81 29.11 9.96
C PRO A 154 -19.63 30.40 9.16
N ASP A 155 -18.52 31.11 9.40
CA ASP A 155 -18.19 32.38 8.78
C ASP A 155 -16.88 32.34 7.97
N ASP A 156 -16.30 31.16 7.67
CA ASP A 156 -15.10 31.08 6.83
C ASP A 156 -15.48 31.21 5.35
N PRO A 157 -15.09 32.29 4.65
CA PRO A 157 -15.36 32.43 3.23
C PRO A 157 -14.37 31.63 2.37
N THR A 158 -13.40 30.95 2.98
CA THR A 158 -12.36 30.20 2.26
C THR A 158 -12.90 28.81 1.90
N PRO A 159 -12.99 28.45 0.61
CA PRO A 159 -13.33 27.08 0.22
C PRO A 159 -12.33 26.06 0.80
N PRO A 160 -12.76 24.81 1.07
CA PRO A 160 -14.09 24.26 0.83
C PRO A 160 -15.12 24.67 1.89
N TYR A 161 -16.33 25.01 1.45
CA TYR A 161 -17.48 25.33 2.30
C TYR A 161 -18.07 24.05 2.92
N GLY A 162 -17.31 23.40 3.82
CA GLY A 162 -17.71 22.11 4.36
C GLY A 162 -16.63 21.44 5.19
N ASP A 163 -17.08 20.56 6.08
CA ASP A 163 -16.18 19.76 6.91
C ASP A 163 -15.31 18.86 6.02
N THR A 164 -14.00 18.83 6.28
CA THR A 164 -13.05 18.03 5.50
C THR A 164 -12.38 16.99 6.38
N LEU A 165 -12.42 15.74 5.96
CA LEU A 165 -11.62 14.66 6.54
C LEU A 165 -10.46 14.34 5.61
N VAL A 166 -9.24 14.52 6.07
CA VAL A 166 -8.03 14.08 5.38
C VAL A 166 -7.57 12.77 6.00
N VAL A 167 -7.31 11.77 5.17
CA VAL A 167 -6.79 10.47 5.58
C VAL A 167 -5.47 10.25 4.87
N ARG A 168 -4.41 10.03 5.65
CA ARG A 168 -3.08 9.71 5.15
C ARG A 168 -2.72 8.28 5.53
N LEU A 169 -2.45 7.46 4.52
CA LEU A 169 -2.04 6.07 4.64
C LEU A 169 -0.57 5.97 4.26
N VAL A 170 0.23 5.31 5.08
CA VAL A 170 1.64 5.03 4.78
C VAL A 170 1.82 3.52 4.78
N ALA A 171 2.20 2.97 3.63
CA ALA A 171 2.56 1.56 3.50
C ALA A 171 4.08 1.43 3.31
N VAL A 172 4.63 0.35 3.83
CA VAL A 172 6.03 -0.07 3.66
C VAL A 172 6.07 -1.53 3.24
N PRO A 173 7.18 -2.00 2.62
CA PRO A 173 7.38 -3.42 2.38
C PRO A 173 7.21 -4.23 3.67
N LEU A 174 6.63 -5.43 3.56
CA LEU A 174 6.27 -6.25 4.71
C LEU A 174 7.47 -6.56 5.61
N GLU A 175 8.63 -6.78 5.00
CA GLU A 175 9.91 -7.02 5.67
C GLU A 175 10.43 -5.82 6.47
N ALA A 176 9.95 -4.61 6.18
CA ALA A 176 10.34 -3.38 6.83
C ALA A 176 9.33 -2.91 7.90
N LEU A 177 8.21 -3.60 8.04
CA LEU A 177 7.17 -3.28 9.02
C LEU A 177 7.72 -3.30 10.46
N GLY A 178 7.49 -2.23 11.22
CA GLY A 178 8.04 -2.04 12.57
C GLY A 178 9.56 -1.79 12.65
N ARG A 179 10.24 -1.74 11.50
CA ARG A 179 11.70 -1.49 11.38
C ARG A 179 12.04 -0.44 10.33
N ALA A 180 11.03 0.27 9.84
CA ALA A 180 11.19 1.24 8.77
C ALA A 180 12.13 2.37 9.21
N THR A 181 13.08 2.70 8.35
CA THR A 181 14.04 3.80 8.55
C THR A 181 13.69 4.96 7.63
N ALA A 182 14.51 6.01 7.62
CA ALA A 182 14.36 7.10 6.67
C ALA A 182 14.59 6.64 5.21
N GLN A 183 15.33 5.55 4.99
CA GLN A 183 15.67 5.00 3.68
C GLN A 183 14.72 3.88 3.23
N THR A 184 13.79 3.44 4.08
CA THR A 184 12.80 2.43 3.70
C THR A 184 11.86 3.01 2.63
N PRO A 185 11.66 2.29 1.51
CA PRO A 185 10.67 2.67 0.51
C PRO A 185 9.28 2.79 1.15
N ARG A 186 8.58 3.90 0.87
CA ARG A 186 7.24 4.18 1.39
C ARG A 186 6.30 4.48 0.24
N ALA A 187 5.10 3.93 0.33
CA ALA A 187 3.97 4.38 -0.46
C ALA A 187 3.08 5.24 0.42
N VAL A 188 2.97 6.53 0.12
CA VAL A 188 2.13 7.47 0.85
C VAL A 188 0.91 7.80 0.01
N PHE A 189 -0.27 7.58 0.57
CA PHE A 189 -1.54 7.93 -0.07
C PHE A 189 -2.26 8.93 0.81
N THR A 190 -2.72 10.03 0.23
CA THR A 190 -3.50 11.04 0.95
C THR A 190 -4.83 11.23 0.24
N ALA A 191 -5.93 11.03 0.94
CA ALA A 191 -7.28 11.28 0.43
C ALA A 191 -7.94 12.37 1.27
N ALA A 192 -8.57 13.34 0.61
CA ALA A 192 -9.38 14.35 1.26
C ALA A 192 -10.85 14.11 0.89
N PHE A 193 -11.71 14.09 1.89
CA PHE A 193 -13.15 13.93 1.72
C PHE A 193 -13.83 15.19 2.22
N HIS A 194 -14.50 15.88 1.30
CA HIS A 194 -15.18 17.12 1.58
C HIS A 194 -16.68 16.87 1.74
N SER A 195 -17.23 17.22 2.89
CA SER A 195 -18.68 17.28 3.08
C SER A 195 -19.20 18.54 2.39
N SER A 196 -19.62 18.42 1.13
CA SER A 196 -20.23 19.54 0.38
C SER A 196 -21.69 19.82 0.76
N GLN A 197 -22.23 19.15 1.80
CA GLN A 197 -23.64 18.80 1.95
C GLN A 197 -24.18 17.80 0.90
N GLY A 198 -23.42 16.75 0.55
CA GLY A 198 -24.00 15.52 -0.04
C GLY A 198 -23.30 14.89 -1.25
N THR A 199 -22.24 15.46 -1.81
CA THR A 199 -21.49 14.79 -2.90
C THR A 199 -20.01 15.14 -2.85
N VAL A 200 -19.20 14.16 -2.44
CA VAL A 200 -17.73 14.25 -2.40
C VAL A 200 -17.20 14.25 -3.83
N ASN A 201 -16.45 15.29 -4.22
CA ASN A 201 -15.71 15.35 -5.47
C ASN A 201 -14.19 15.29 -5.19
N HIS A 202 -13.58 14.26 -5.77
CA HIS A 202 -12.18 14.05 -6.14
C HIS A 202 -11.11 13.65 -5.10
N LEU A 203 -10.40 12.61 -5.56
CA LEU A 203 -9.22 11.94 -5.04
C LEU A 203 -7.96 12.66 -5.54
N HIS A 204 -7.04 13.07 -4.65
CA HIS A 204 -5.70 13.49 -5.04
C HIS A 204 -4.74 12.32 -4.81
N GLU A 205 -4.44 11.55 -5.85
CA GLU A 205 -3.42 10.50 -5.77
C GLU A 205 -2.02 11.11 -5.99
N ASP A 206 -1.41 11.66 -4.95
CA ASP A 206 0.00 12.02 -5.01
C ASP A 206 0.85 10.80 -4.63
N TRP A 207 1.31 10.06 -5.64
CA TRP A 207 2.36 9.06 -5.45
C TRP A 207 3.71 9.77 -5.24
N VAL A 208 4.22 9.75 -4.02
CA VAL A 208 5.59 10.20 -3.71
C VAL A 208 6.49 8.97 -3.59
N GLY A 209 6.90 8.42 -4.73
CA GLY A 209 7.85 7.31 -4.79
C GLY A 209 8.84 7.50 -5.93
N ASP A 210 9.91 8.27 -5.66
CA ASP A 210 11.31 7.99 -6.01
C ASP A 210 12.20 9.20 -5.61
N ARG A 211 13.04 8.99 -4.59
CA ARG A 211 14.37 9.60 -4.44
C ARG A 211 15.33 8.61 -3.81
#